data_AF-A0A3P3UB26-F1
#
_entry.id   AF-A0A3P3UB26-F1
#
_cell.length_a   1.000
_cell.length_b   1.000
_cell.length_c   1.000
_cell.angle_alpha   90.00
_cell.angle_beta   90.00
_cell.angle_gamma   90.00
#
_symmetry.space_group_name_H-M   'P 1'
#
loop_
_entity.id
_entity.type
_entity.pdbx_description
1 polymer ?
#
loop_
_entity_poly.entity_id
_entity_poly.type
_entity_poly.pdbx_seq_one_letter_code
_entity_poly.pdbx_strand_id
1 'polypeptide(L)' 'MAETKHRPFIFVTIKASTIRNFIILDLIAGTGLYYLIKLATASALLGTVGSALGTEGMKRIPALRFAKFIFQR' A
#
# COMPACT_ATOMS: atom_id res chain seq x y z
N MET A 1 -5.57 64.18 10.46
CA MET A 1 -4.96 63.64 9.23
C MET A 1 -4.37 62.29 9.60
N ALA A 2 -4.91 61.20 9.08
CA ALA A 2 -4.48 59.85 9.43
C ALA A 2 -3.40 59.38 8.44
N GLU A 3 -2.20 59.10 8.92
CA GLU A 3 -1.12 58.55 8.10
C GLU A 3 -1.41 57.09 7.73
N THR A 4 -1.67 56.85 6.46
CA THR A 4 -1.75 55.51 5.87
C THR A 4 -0.34 54.91 5.79
N LYS A 5 0.01 54.12 6.82
CA LYS A 5 1.24 53.33 6.91
C LYS A 5 1.31 52.29 5.78
N HIS A 6 1.99 52.62 4.69
CA HIS A 6 2.26 51.70 3.59
C HIS A 6 3.19 50.57 4.08
N ARG A 7 2.68 49.34 4.13
CA ARG A 7 3.50 48.16 4.45
C ARG A 7 4.16 47.68 3.14
N PRO A 8 5.48 47.47 3.09
CA PRO A 8 6.12 46.94 1.90
C PRO A 8 5.65 45.49 1.67
N PHE A 9 5.16 45.20 0.47
CA PHE A 9 4.84 43.85 0.03
C PHE A 9 6.13 43.13 -0.35
N ILE A 10 6.43 42.01 0.33
CA ILE A 10 7.62 41.20 0.05
C ILE A 10 7.21 40.10 -0.93
N PHE A 11 7.70 40.19 -2.16
CA PHE A 11 7.55 39.12 -3.15
C PHE A 11 8.73 38.16 -3.03
N VAL A 12 8.45 36.92 -2.61
CA VAL A 12 9.45 35.84 -2.58
C VAL A 12 9.25 34.98 -3.82
N THR A 13 10.21 35.07 -4.75
CA THR A 13 10.21 34.23 -5.95
C THR A 13 10.91 32.92 -5.66
N ILE A 14 10.15 31.84 -5.57
CA ILE A 14 10.69 30.48 -5.41
C ILE A 14 10.72 29.81 -6.77
N LYS A 15 11.82 29.12 -7.09
CA LYS A 15 11.91 28.33 -8.32
C LYS A 15 10.86 27.24 -8.32
N ALA A 16 10.07 27.16 -9.39
CA ALA A 16 9.03 26.14 -9.54
C ALA A 16 9.61 24.70 -9.48
N SER A 17 10.86 24.50 -9.92
CA SER A 17 11.55 23.21 -9.83
C SER A 17 11.75 22.73 -8.39
N THR A 18 12.00 23.65 -7.45
CA THR A 18 12.16 23.32 -6.03
C THR A 18 10.84 22.84 -5.42
N ILE A 19 9.74 23.54 -5.73
CA ILE A 19 8.40 23.16 -5.28
C ILE A 19 8.01 21.79 -5.87
N ARG A 20 8.27 21.58 -7.17
CA ARG A 20 8.00 20.31 -7.84
C ARG A 20 8.74 19.14 -7.20
N ASN A 21 10.03 19.29 -6.91
CA ASN A 21 10.80 18.23 -6.25
C ASN A 21 10.28 17.92 -4.85
N PHE A 22 9.89 18.94 -4.09
CA PHE A 22 9.31 18.73 -2.75
C PHE A 22 8.01 17.92 -2.81
N ILE A 23 7.12 18.26 -3.74
CA ILE A 23 5.85 17.52 -3.94
C ILE A 23 6.11 16.08 -4.36
N ILE A 24 7.06 15.84 -5.27
CA ILE A 24 7.40 14.48 -5.70
C ILE A 24 7.96 13.66 -4.53
N LEU A 25 8.84 14.24 -3.72
CA LEU A 25 9.40 13.59 -2.54
C LEU A 25 8.31 13.24 -1.53
N ASP A 26 7.39 14.17 -1.24
CA ASP A 26 6.26 13.93 -0.34
C ASP A 26 5.33 12.83 -0.84
N LEU A 27 5.04 12.80 -2.15
CA LEU A 27 4.24 11.76 -2.77
C LEU A 27 4.89 10.37 -2.65
N ILE A 28 6.20 10.27 -2.90
CA ILE A 28 6.94 9.02 -2.78
C ILE A 28 7.03 8.57 -1.32
N ALA A 29 7.37 9.49 -0.40
CA ALA A 29 7.52 9.20 1.01
C ALA A 29 6.19 8.81 1.67
N GLY A 30 5.09 9.49 1.34
CA GLY A 30 3.76 9.17 1.86
C GLY A 30 3.12 7.98 1.14
N THR A 31 2.82 8.17 -0.14
CA THR A 31 2.03 7.19 -0.92
C THR A 31 2.87 5.96 -1.25
N GLY A 32 4.14 6.14 -1.63
CA GLY A 32 5.04 5.03 -1.92
C GLY A 32 5.26 4.13 -0.71
N LEU A 33 5.49 4.72 0.48
CA LEU A 33 5.65 3.96 1.72
C LEU A 33 4.36 3.23 2.11
N TYR A 34 3.19 3.87 1.96
CA TYR A 34 1.90 3.22 2.21
C TYR A 34 1.74 1.96 1.35
N TYR A 35 2.03 2.03 0.04
CA TYR A 35 1.92 0.86 -0.83
C TYR A 35 2.97 -0.21 -0.52
N LEU A 36 4.19 0.15 -0.11
CA LEU A 36 5.21 -0.80 0.34
C LEU A 36 4.75 -1.59 1.56
N ILE A 37 4.25 -0.90 2.59
CA ILE A 37 3.73 -1.54 3.81
C ILE A 37 2.48 -2.37 3.48
N LYS A 38 1.59 -1.83 2.64
CA LYS A 38 0.40 -2.54 2.18
C LYS A 38 0.76 -3.79 1.40
N LEU A 39 1.79 -3.77 0.56
CA LEU A 39 2.26 -4.95 -0.17
C LEU A 39 2.78 -6.02 0.80
N ALA A 40 3.58 -5.61 1.79
CA ALA A 40 4.12 -6.51 2.81
C ALA A 40 3.04 -7.10 3.74
N THR A 41 1.99 -6.33 4.04
CA THR A 41 0.89 -6.78 4.90
C THR A 41 -0.15 -7.57 4.11
N ALA A 42 -0.42 -7.16 2.87
CA ALA A 42 -1.29 -7.88 1.95
C ALA A 42 -0.71 -9.24 1.61
N SER A 43 0.61 -9.41 1.50
CA SER A 43 1.20 -10.74 1.28
C SER A 43 0.98 -11.68 2.47
N ALA A 44 1.04 -11.18 3.71
CA ALA A 44 0.70 -11.97 4.90
C ALA A 44 -0.79 -12.35 4.91
N LEU A 45 -1.69 -11.38 4.66
CA LEU A 45 -3.12 -11.64 4.59
C LEU A 45 -3.48 -12.60 3.43
N LEU A 46 -2.95 -12.36 2.23
CA LEU A 46 -3.11 -13.24 1.07
C LEU A 46 -2.51 -14.63 1.33
N GLY A 47 -1.41 -14.72 2.06
CA GLY A 47 -0.81 -15.98 2.48
C GLY A 47 -1.72 -16.77 3.43
N THR A 48 -2.33 -16.09 4.41
CA THR A 48 -3.29 -16.74 5.34
C THR A 48 -4.57 -17.18 4.62
N VAL A 49 -5.15 -16.32 3.78
CA VAL A 49 -6.35 -16.63 3.00
C VAL A 49 -6.04 -17.74 1.99
N GLY A 50 -4.92 -17.65 1.28
CA GLY A 50 -4.47 -18.66 0.34
C GLY A 50 -4.19 -20.01 1.00
N SER A 51 -3.62 -20.01 2.21
CA SER A 51 -3.39 -21.24 2.99
C SER A 51 -4.70 -21.87 3.49
N ALA A 52 -5.64 -21.05 3.97
CA ALA A 52 -6.96 -21.51 4.38
C ALA A 52 -7.75 -22.09 3.19
N LEU A 53 -7.81 -21.36 2.08
CA LEU A 53 -8.46 -21.82 0.85
C LEU A 53 -7.77 -23.04 0.23
N GLY A 54 -6.44 -23.11 0.30
CA GLY A 54 -5.68 -24.28 -0.15
C GLY A 54 -6.00 -25.52 0.69
N THR A 55 -6.05 -25.37 2.02
CA THR A 55 -6.37 -26.47 2.94
C THR A 55 -7.80 -26.95 2.78
N GLU A 56 -8.76 -26.03 2.66
CA GLU A 56 -10.17 -26.38 2.42
C GLU A 56 -10.40 -26.93 1.01
N GLY A 57 -9.72 -26.35 0.01
CA GLY A 57 -9.73 -26.84 -1.37
C GLY A 57 -9.21 -28.26 -1.46
N MET A 58 -8.08 -28.57 -0.82
CA MET A 58 -7.47 -29.90 -0.84
C MET A 58 -8.36 -30.97 -0.18
N LYS A 59 -9.13 -30.61 0.86
CA LYS A 59 -10.13 -31.51 1.47
C LYS A 59 -11.31 -31.82 0.54
N ARG A 60 -11.63 -30.94 -0.40
CA ARG A 60 -12.73 -31.11 -1.37
C ARG A 60 -12.30 -31.85 -2.65
N ILE A 61 -11.01 -32.14 -2.83
CA ILE A 61 -10.52 -32.91 -3.98
C ILE A 61 -10.92 -34.39 -3.82
N PRO A 62 -11.70 -34.97 -4.76
CA PRO A 62 -12.17 -36.35 -4.68
C PRO A 62 -11.05 -37.39 -4.70
N ALA A 63 -9.85 -37.05 -5.20
CA ALA A 63 -8.67 -37.92 -5.19
C ALA A 63 -8.22 -38.32 -3.77
N LEU A 64 -8.39 -37.46 -2.76
CA LEU A 64 -8.08 -37.82 -1.37
C LEU A 64 -9.05 -38.87 -0.82
N ARG A 65 -10.31 -38.86 -1.29
CA ARG A 65 -11.32 -39.88 -0.98
C ARG A 65 -10.94 -41.24 -1.57
N PHE A 66 -10.38 -41.27 -2.78
CA PHE A 66 -9.85 -42.50 -3.39
C PHE A 66 -8.59 -43.03 -2.70
N ALA A 67 -7.65 -42.17 -2.31
CA ALA A 67 -6.47 -42.57 -1.54
C ALA A 67 -6.84 -43.16 -0.17
N LYS A 68 -7.83 -42.57 0.51
CA LYS A 68 -8.37 -43.12 1.77
C LYS A 68 -9.08 -44.46 1.58
N PHE A 69 -9.71 -44.69 0.43
CA PHE A 69 -10.36 -45.95 0.09
C PHE A 69 -9.35 -47.07 -0.23
N ILE A 70 -8.21 -46.75 -0.85
CA ILE A 70 -7.14 -47.73 -1.14
C ILE A 70 -6.35 -48.10 0.12
N PHE A 71 -6.09 -47.16 1.03
CA PHE A 71 -5.33 -47.43 2.26
C PHE A 71 -6.14 -48.16 3.35
N GLN A 72 -7.47 -48.18 3.24
CA GLN A 72 -8.37 -48.84 4.20
C GLN A 72 -8.91 -50.19 3.71
N ARG A 73 -8.30 -50.76 2.65
CA ARG A 73 -8.58 -52.11 2.16
C ARG A 73 -7.46 -53.08 2.51
#